data_AF-A0A934FKQ4-F1
#
_entry.id   AF-A0A934FKQ4-F1
#
_cell.length_a   1.000
_cell.length_b   1.000
_cell.length_c   1.000
_cell.angle_alpha   90.00
_cell.angle_beta   90.00
_cell.angle_gamma   90.00
#
_symmetry.space_group_name_H-M   'P 1'
#
loop_
_entity.id
_entity.type
_entity.pdbx_description
1 polymer ?
#
loop_
_entity_poly.entity_id
_entity_poly.type
_entity_poly.pdbx_seq_one_letter_code
_entity_poly.pdbx_strand_id
1 'polypeptide(L)' 'MNAKLLLKTLFLLVVLFFLVLMGRENRGTVEFTLPPVLPQKITLPSAVMYFAFFAVGVVTGTVLTAGGGKSGGGGKPGK' A
#
# COMPACT_ATOMS: atom_id res chain seq x y z
N MET A 1 20.31 7.07 -8.79
CA MET A 1 18.83 7.11 -8.88
C MET A 1 18.39 8.52 -9.22
N ASN A 2 17.32 8.68 -10.00
CA ASN A 2 16.75 10.00 -10.28
C ASN A 2 16.12 10.60 -9.01
N ALA A 3 16.19 11.92 -8.81
CA ALA A 3 15.65 12.59 -7.61
C ALA A 3 14.18 12.25 -7.33
N LYS A 4 13.38 12.10 -8.40
CA LYS A 4 11.98 11.64 -8.31
C LYS A 4 11.84 10.26 -7.67
N LEU A 5 12.73 9.32 -8.00
CA LEU A 5 12.70 7.97 -7.44
C LEU A 5 13.18 7.98 -5.98
N LEU A 6 14.19 8.80 -5.67
CA LEU A 6 14.66 8.99 -4.30
C LEU A 6 13.57 9.56 -3.40
N LEU A 7 12.85 10.60 -3.85
CA LEU A 7 11.74 11.19 -3.10
C LEU A 7 10.61 10.19 -2.84
N LYS A 8 10.23 9.38 -3.84
CA LYS A 8 9.24 8.31 -3.67
C LYS A 8 9.69 7.27 -2.65
N THR A 9 10.97 6.89 -2.70
CA THR A 9 11.56 5.92 -1.77
C THR A 9 11.56 6.48 -0.35
N LEU A 10 11.98 7.74 -0.18
CA LEU A 10 11.97 8.41 1.12
C LEU A 10 10.55 8.53 1.69
N PHE A 11 9.58 8.91 0.85
CA PHE A 11 8.18 8.95 1.25
C PHE A 11 7.69 7.58 1.73
N LEU A 12 8.00 6.50 0.99
CA LEU A 12 7.66 5.14 1.41
C LEU A 12 8.31 4.77 2.76
N LEU A 13 9.58 5.10 2.95
CA LEU A 13 10.30 4.84 4.20
C LEU A 13 9.69 5.59 5.39
N VAL A 14 9.25 6.84 5.21
CA VAL A 14 8.56 7.61 6.26
C VAL A 14 7.25 6.91 6.66
N VAL A 15 6.47 6.44 5.69
CA VAL A 15 5.24 5.68 5.98
C VAL A 15 5.54 4.38 6.72
N LEU A 16 6.56 3.63 6.30
CA LEU A 16 6.99 2.41 6.98
C LEU A 16 7.48 2.70 8.41
N PHE A 17 8.20 3.80 8.61
CA PHE A 17 8.63 4.23 9.93
C PHE A 17 7.44 4.53 10.84
N PHE A 18 6.39 5.18 10.33
CA PHE A 18 5.15 5.35 11.10
C PHE A 18 4.47 4.03 11.43
N LEU A 19 4.46 3.04 10.55
CA LEU A 19 3.94 1.70 10.90
C LEU A 19 4.73 1.05 12.03
N VAL A 20 6.06 1.21 12.05
CA VAL A 20 6.91 0.72 13.14
C VAL A 20 6.56 1.41 14.47
N LEU A 21 6.45 2.74 14.47
CA LEU A 21 6.04 3.49 15.65
C LEU A 21 4.65 3.09 16.12
N MET A 22 3.71 2.93 15.18
CA MET A 22 2.37 2.47 15.50
C MET A 22 2.41 1.08 16.15
N GLY A 23 3.19 0.14 15.64
CA GLY A 23 3.32 -1.20 16.24
C GLY A 23 4.00 -1.20 17.61
N ARG A 24 4.96 -0.29 17.85
CA ARG A 24 5.66 -0.13 19.13
C ARG A 24 4.78 0.51 20.21
N GLU A 25 4.10 1.59 19.84
CA GLU A 25 3.36 2.44 20.80
C GLU A 25 1.89 2.04 20.95
N ASN A 26 1.33 1.27 20.01
CA ASN A 26 -0.06 0.80 20.05
C ASN A 26 -0.12 -0.73 20.14
N ARG A 27 0.28 -1.27 21.30
CA ARG A 27 0.26 -2.72 21.58
C ARG A 27 -1.13 -3.31 21.84
N GLY A 28 -2.16 -2.47 21.88
CA GLY A 28 -3.54 -2.90 22.08
C GLY A 28 -4.08 -3.72 20.92
N THR A 29 -5.29 -4.23 21.11
CA THR A 29 -6.09 -4.81 20.04
C THR A 29 -7.10 -3.81 19.54
N VAL A 30 -7.41 -3.86 18.25
CA VAL A 30 -8.50 -3.12 17.63
C VAL A 30 -9.57 -4.07 17.15
N GLU A 31 -10.80 -3.59 17.22
CA GLU A 31 -11.95 -4.29 16.72
C GLU A 31 -12.34 -3.71 15.36
N PHE A 32 -12.45 -4.57 14.36
CA PHE A 32 -12.77 -4.19 13.00
C PHE A 32 -14.06 -4.86 12.53
N THR A 33 -14.93 -4.07 11.94
CA THR A 33 -16.19 -4.52 11.34
C THR A 33 -16.29 -3.94 9.94
N LEU A 34 -16.70 -4.77 8.97
CA LEU A 34 -16.85 -4.34 7.58
C LEU A 34 -18.04 -5.04 6.89
N PRO A 35 -19.28 -4.87 7.39
CA PRO A 35 -20.44 -5.40 6.69
C PRO A 35 -20.62 -4.69 5.33
N PRO A 36 -21.05 -5.38 4.26
CA PRO A 36 -21.39 -6.81 4.19
C PRO A 36 -20.20 -7.74 3.89
N VAL A 37 -18.99 -7.20 3.72
CA VAL A 37 -17.80 -7.95 3.27
C VAL A 37 -17.30 -8.94 4.33
N LEU A 38 -17.32 -8.53 5.60
CA LEU A 38 -16.97 -9.36 6.74
C LEU A 38 -18.22 -9.61 7.59
N PRO A 39 -18.68 -10.87 7.72
CA PRO A 39 -19.88 -11.20 8.48
C PRO A 39 -19.66 -11.14 10.00
N GLN A 40 -18.41 -11.16 10.44
CA GLN A 40 -18.03 -11.19 11.85
C GLN A 40 -17.00 -10.12 12.16
N LYS A 41 -17.04 -9.66 13.39
CA LYS A 41 -16.09 -8.72 13.96
C LYS A 41 -14.74 -9.40 14.13
N ILE A 42 -13.67 -8.73 13.69
CA ILE A 42 -12.29 -9.23 13.80
C ILE A 42 -11.57 -8.40 14.87
N THR A 43 -11.00 -9.08 15.87
CA THR A 43 -10.17 -8.45 16.90
C THR A 43 -8.72 -8.89 16.72
N LEU A 44 -7.84 -7.95 16.38
CA LEU A 44 -6.42 -8.22 16.13
C LEU A 44 -5.54 -7.14 16.77
N PRO A 45 -4.24 -7.41 17.01
CA PRO A 45 -3.31 -6.37 17.43
C PRO A 45 -3.30 -5.21 16.43
N SER A 46 -3.27 -3.97 16.93
CA SER A 46 -3.34 -2.76 16.09
C SER A 46 -2.26 -2.75 15.01
N ALA A 47 -1.05 -3.21 15.35
CA ALA A 47 0.07 -3.34 14.43
C ALA A 47 -0.28 -4.16 13.17
N VAL A 48 -1.00 -5.28 13.36
CA VAL A 48 -1.40 -6.17 12.26
C VAL A 48 -2.41 -5.48 11.36
N MET A 49 -3.39 -4.79 11.95
CA MET A 49 -4.41 -4.07 11.18
C MET A 49 -3.81 -2.90 10.38
N TYR A 50 -2.95 -2.10 10.99
CA TYR A 50 -2.28 -0.98 10.30
C TYR A 50 -1.44 -1.47 9.12
N PHE A 51 -0.69 -2.55 9.31
CA PHE A 51 0.07 -3.18 8.23
C PHE A 51 -0.86 -3.72 7.13
N ALA A 52 -1.94 -4.40 7.47
CA ALA A 52 -2.89 -4.96 6.51
C ALA A 52 -3.51 -3.87 5.61
N PHE A 53 -4.00 -2.78 6.19
CA PHE A 53 -4.55 -1.67 5.40
C PHE A 53 -3.51 -0.97 4.54
N PHE A 54 -2.29 -0.79 5.06
CA PHE A 54 -1.19 -0.27 4.26
C PHE A 54 -0.90 -1.18 3.06
N ALA A 55 -0.80 -2.50 3.28
CA ALA A 55 -0.54 -3.46 2.21
C ALA A 55 -1.65 -3.44 1.14
N VAL A 56 -2.92 -3.38 1.55
CA VAL A 56 -4.06 -3.21 0.62
C VAL A 56 -3.92 -1.92 -0.19
N GLY A 57 -3.55 -0.81 0.45
CA GLY A 57 -3.32 0.47 -0.23
C GLY A 57 -2.17 0.40 -1.24
N VAL A 58 -1.05 -0.25 -0.88
CA VAL A 58 0.10 -0.45 -1.78
C VAL A 58 -0.27 -1.31 -2.98
N VAL A 59 -0.95 -2.44 -2.77
CA VAL A 59 -1.42 -3.32 -3.85
C VAL A 59 -2.38 -2.57 -4.77
N THR A 60 -3.35 -1.84 -4.20
CA THR A 60 -4.31 -1.03 -4.96
C THR A 60 -3.60 0.01 -5.82
N GLY A 61 -2.69 0.80 -5.22
CA GLY A 61 -1.90 1.79 -5.94
C GLY A 61 -1.04 1.17 -7.03
N THR A 62 -0.45 0.00 -6.78
CA THR A 62 0.33 -0.75 -7.77
C THR A 62 -0.53 -1.18 -8.95
N VAL A 63 -1.70 -1.77 -8.70
CA VAL A 63 -2.64 -2.18 -9.76
C VAL A 63 -3.06 -0.97 -10.61
N LEU A 64 -3.44 0.15 -9.98
CA LEU A 64 -3.90 1.35 -10.68
C LEU A 64 -2.80 2.05 -11.48
N THR A 65 -1.55 2.00 -11.02
CA THR A 65 -0.45 2.77 -11.64
C THR A 65 0.46 1.93 -12.53
N ALA A 66 0.60 0.63 -12.27
CA ALA A 66 1.39 -0.29 -13.10
C ALA A 66 0.62 -0.80 -14.33
N GLY A 67 -0.72 -0.86 -14.26
CA GLY A 67 -1.57 -1.34 -15.37
C GLY A 67 -1.79 -0.35 -16.52
N GLY A 68 -1.40 0.93 -16.36
CA GLY A 68 -1.59 1.98 -17.38
C GLY A 68 -0.48 2.08 -18.44
N GLY A 69 0.51 1.17 -18.39
CA GLY A 69 1.58 1.11 -19.37
C GLY A 69 1.06 0.62 -20.72
N LYS A 70 0.68 1.55 -21.59
CA LYS A 70 0.49 1.36 -23.02
C LYS A 70 1.58 0.41 -23.53
N SER A 71 1.18 -0.83 -23.85
CA SER A 71 2.02 -1.79 -24.56
C SER A 71 2.65 -1.09 -25.76
N GLY A 72 3.95 -1.30 -25.95
CA GLY A 72 4.68 -0.78 -27.10
C GLY A 72 4.06 -1.29 -28.39
N GLY A 73 3.25 -0.45 -29.03
CA GLY A 73 2.84 -0.62 -30.41
C GLY A 73 3.95 -0.12 -31.32
N GLY A 74 4.89 -1.00 -31.65
CA GLY A 74 5.80 -0.80 -32.76
C GLY A 74 5.02 -0.62 -34.07
N GLY A 75 5.46 0.34 -34.87
CA GLY A 75 4.88 0.63 -36.18
C GLY A 75 5.45 1.92 -36.75
N LYS A 76 6.77 1.96 -36.95
CA LYS A 76 7.38 2.94 -37.86
C LYS A 76 7.10 2.41 -39.28
N PRO A 77 6.25 3.04 -40.11
CA PRO A 77 6.15 2.64 -41.51
C PRO A 77 7.45 3.10 -42.17
N GLY A 78 8.18 2.14 -42.76
CA GLY A 78 9.30 2.44 -43.61
C GLY A 78 8.88 3.37 -44.75
N LYS A 79 9.74 4.33 -45.05
CA LYS A 79 9.74 5.07 -46.31
C LYS A 79 11.14 5.01 -46.87
#